data_AF-A0A8T1S3H2-F1
#
_entry.id   AF-A0A8T1S3H2-F1
#
_cell.length_a   1.000
_cell.length_b   1.000
_cell.length_c   1.000
_cell.angle_alpha   90.00
_cell.angle_beta   90.00
_cell.angle_gamma   90.00
#
_symmetry.space_group_name_H-M   'P 1'
#
loop_
_entity.id
_entity.type
_entity.pdbx_description
1 polymer ?
#
loop_
_entity_poly.entity_id
_entity_poly.type
_entity_poly.pdbx_seq_one_letter_code
_entity_poly.pdbx_strand_id
1 'polypeptide(L)'
;MTLLIIHPSPEIICKQTLLPSTGSAAGAAGETSQSEDSSRDPSGQDKCDLCPREEEPPKEIHPETVWGPDGKQEMYRVHLPRAGSFRCSETELGFEVRAAVTIQYGYDSWDRHLSIYEKQQWMVAGPLFDIQVEPARAVAAVHLPHFLCLAAAEVDISQLQVAHFVDGGMTLESPTRVRPFHAVLENPSFSPIGLLWKQICSKLFPPVHTWVLLYRSSRAADITLHLYLIPSDPSLAQVIEDMK
;
A
#
# COMPACT_ATOMS: atom_id res chain seq x y z
N MET A 1 -25.19 2.25 -4.63
CA MET A 1 -23.89 1.89 -5.21
C MET A 1 -23.26 0.88 -4.26
N THR A 2 -23.26 -0.40 -4.64
CA THR A 2 -22.80 -1.51 -3.80
C THR A 2 -21.29 -1.65 -3.99
N LEU A 3 -20.54 -1.53 -2.89
CA LEU A 3 -19.12 -1.87 -2.84
C LEU A 3 -19.00 -3.41 -2.94
N LEU A 4 -18.33 -3.91 -3.98
CA LEU A 4 -17.99 -5.33 -4.09
C LEU A 4 -16.48 -5.44 -3.85
N ILE A 5 -16.09 -5.84 -2.64
CA ILE A 5 -14.75 -6.38 -2.39
C ILE A 5 -14.79 -7.80 -2.95
N ILE A 6 -14.12 -8.04 -4.08
CA ILE A 6 -13.99 -9.39 -4.62
C ILE A 6 -12.96 -10.13 -3.77
N HIS A 7 -13.43 -10.98 -2.86
CA HIS A 7 -12.72 -12.21 -2.51
C HIS A 7 -13.42 -13.38 -3.22
N PRO A 8 -12.67 -14.35 -3.77
CA PRO A 8 -13.27 -15.55 -4.34
C PRO A 8 -13.63 -16.55 -3.21
N SER A 9 -14.68 -16.28 -2.44
CA SER A 9 -15.44 -17.29 -1.66
C SER A 9 -16.64 -16.62 -0.95
N PRO A 10 -17.78 -17.31 -0.76
CA PRO A 10 -19.01 -16.69 -0.27
C PRO A 10 -19.04 -16.69 1.25
N GLU A 11 -18.66 -15.57 1.86
CA GLU A 11 -19.18 -15.06 3.14
C GLU A 11 -18.37 -13.81 3.52
N ILE A 12 -18.87 -12.62 3.16
CA ILE A 12 -18.32 -11.36 3.67
C ILE A 12 -19.45 -10.49 4.22
N ILE A 13 -19.39 -10.30 5.53
CA ILE A 13 -19.99 -9.20 6.26
C ILE A 13 -18.99 -8.05 6.18
N CYS A 14 -19.25 -7.05 5.34
CA CYS A 14 -18.73 -5.71 5.57
C CYS A 14 -19.74 -4.70 5.05
N LYS A 15 -20.46 -4.08 5.99
CA LYS A 15 -21.36 -2.95 5.75
C LYS A 15 -20.51 -1.69 5.80
N GLN A 16 -20.40 -0.95 4.70
CA GLN A 16 -19.85 0.40 4.72
C GLN A 16 -20.96 1.41 4.49
N THR A 17 -21.12 2.31 5.46
CA THR A 17 -22.09 3.40 5.47
C THR A 17 -21.56 4.54 4.60
N LEU A 18 -22.29 4.89 3.54
CA LEU A 18 -22.06 6.10 2.76
C LEU A 18 -22.52 7.33 3.57
N LEU A 19 -21.65 8.33 3.72
CA LEU A 19 -22.08 9.67 4.11
C LEU A 19 -22.62 10.41 2.86
N PRO A 20 -23.72 11.17 2.97
CA PRO A 20 -24.32 11.86 1.84
C PRO A 20 -23.48 13.10 1.45
N SER A 21 -23.05 13.18 0.20
CA SER A 21 -22.61 14.45 -0.38
C SER A 21 -23.84 15.25 -0.82
N THR A 22 -23.94 16.48 -0.32
CA THR A 22 -24.93 17.47 -0.74
C THR A 22 -24.51 18.02 -2.11
N GLY A 23 -25.36 17.78 -3.11
CA GLY A 23 -25.16 18.31 -4.45
C GLY A 23 -25.53 19.79 -4.56
N SER A 24 -24.77 20.53 -5.36
CA SER A 24 -25.27 21.71 -6.07
C SER A 24 -24.67 21.74 -7.46
N ALA A 25 -25.53 22.02 -8.46
CA ALA A 25 -25.27 21.89 -9.88
C ALA A 25 -25.17 23.27 -10.57
N ALA A 26 -24.28 23.36 -11.56
CA ALA A 26 -24.30 24.22 -12.77
C ALA A 26 -22.95 23.97 -13.50
N GLY A 27 -22.76 23.95 -14.81
CA GLY A 27 -23.56 24.23 -15.99
C GLY A 27 -22.58 24.41 -17.16
N ALA A 28 -22.79 23.62 -18.22
CA ALA A 28 -22.15 23.45 -19.54
C ALA A 28 -21.13 24.45 -20.16
N ALA A 29 -20.23 23.84 -20.97
CA ALA A 29 -19.86 24.14 -22.37
C ALA A 29 -18.42 24.62 -22.67
N GLY A 30 -17.77 23.95 -23.64
CA GLY A 30 -16.62 24.47 -24.40
C GLY A 30 -15.59 23.41 -24.81
N GLU A 31 -15.73 22.82 -26.00
CA GLU A 31 -14.70 22.01 -26.66
C GLU A 31 -13.50 22.89 -27.06
N THR A 32 -12.26 22.45 -26.81
CA THR A 32 -11.13 22.73 -27.71
C THR A 32 -10.06 21.65 -27.54
N SER A 33 -9.67 21.09 -28.67
CA SER A 33 -8.58 20.13 -28.87
C SER A 33 -7.21 20.73 -28.54
N GLN A 34 -6.44 20.09 -27.67
CA GLN A 34 -4.99 20.25 -27.64
C GLN A 34 -4.32 18.90 -27.39
N SER A 35 -3.34 18.61 -28.24
CA SER A 35 -2.43 17.47 -28.20
C SER A 35 -1.63 17.46 -26.90
N GLU A 36 -1.78 16.41 -26.10
CA GLU A 36 -0.97 16.21 -24.90
C GLU A 36 0.16 15.22 -25.17
N ASP A 37 1.35 15.72 -24.87
CA ASP A 37 2.66 15.09 -24.91
C ASP A 37 2.67 13.81 -24.05
N SER A 38 3.04 12.68 -24.67
CA SER A 38 3.07 11.36 -24.02
C SER A 38 4.35 11.20 -23.19
N SER A 39 4.46 11.95 -22.11
CA SER A 39 5.32 11.61 -20.98
C SER A 39 4.44 11.28 -19.77
N ARG A 40 3.62 10.24 -19.91
CA ARG A 40 2.88 9.68 -18.78
C ARG A 40 3.85 8.81 -17.99
N ASP A 41 4.23 9.29 -16.81
CA ASP A 41 4.80 8.44 -15.77
C ASP A 41 3.79 7.30 -15.49
N PRO A 42 4.15 6.02 -15.69
CA PRO A 42 3.26 4.90 -15.41
C PRO A 42 2.92 4.78 -13.90
N SER A 43 3.71 5.44 -13.04
CA SER A 43 3.45 5.55 -11.62
C SER A 43 2.59 6.80 -11.37
N GLY A 44 1.28 6.63 -11.22
CA GLY A 44 0.33 7.73 -11.00
C GLY A 44 0.59 8.47 -9.68
N GLN A 45 1.58 9.36 -9.65
CA GLN A 45 1.81 10.30 -8.55
C GLN A 45 0.98 11.58 -8.73
N ASP A 46 -0.34 11.42 -8.96
CA ASP A 46 -1.30 12.46 -8.62
C ASP A 46 -1.51 12.39 -7.10
N LYS A 47 -0.58 13.01 -6.36
CA LYS A 47 -0.52 12.96 -4.89
C LYS A 47 -1.77 13.61 -4.30
N CYS A 48 -2.43 12.88 -3.39
CA CYS A 48 -3.53 13.36 -2.57
C CYS A 48 -3.29 14.78 -2.03
N ASP A 49 -4.21 15.72 -2.29
CA ASP A 49 -4.09 17.12 -1.88
C ASP A 49 -3.97 17.32 -0.36
N LEU A 50 -4.42 16.32 0.41
CA LEU A 50 -4.33 16.35 1.87
C LEU A 50 -2.95 15.89 2.36
N CYS A 51 -2.27 15.01 1.63
CA CYS A 51 -1.02 14.41 2.07
C CYS A 51 0.17 15.27 1.61
N PRO A 52 0.93 15.87 2.55
CA PRO A 52 2.04 16.73 2.18
C PRO A 52 3.11 15.93 1.42
N ARG A 53 3.78 16.58 0.48
CA ARG A 53 4.94 15.99 -0.20
C ARG A 53 6.11 15.94 0.77
N GLU A 54 6.93 14.90 0.64
CA GLU A 54 8.24 14.88 1.30
C GLU A 54 9.14 15.94 0.69
N GLU A 55 9.71 16.79 1.55
CA GLU A 55 10.60 17.87 1.13
C GLU A 55 11.93 17.33 0.57
N GLU A 56 12.42 16.21 1.14
CA GLU A 56 13.64 15.52 0.69
C GLU A 56 13.35 14.02 0.53
N PRO A 57 12.92 13.57 -0.66
CA PRO A 57 12.62 12.15 -0.88
C PRO A 57 13.90 11.30 -0.86
N PRO A 58 13.84 10.05 -0.38
CA PRO A 58 14.94 9.09 -0.49
C PRO A 58 15.39 8.89 -1.94
N LYS A 59 16.64 8.44 -2.11
CA LYS A 59 17.14 8.09 -3.45
C LYS A 59 16.38 6.88 -3.99
N GLU A 60 15.80 7.01 -5.17
CA GLU A 60 15.13 5.89 -5.82
C GLU A 60 16.12 4.82 -6.30
N ILE A 61 15.74 3.56 -6.11
CA ILE A 61 16.47 2.37 -6.57
C ILE A 61 15.53 1.42 -7.28
N HIS A 62 16.05 0.74 -8.30
CA HIS A 62 15.33 -0.32 -9.00
C HIS A 62 15.86 -1.67 -8.49
N PRO A 63 14.98 -2.58 -8.03
CA PRO A 63 15.39 -3.88 -7.57
C PRO A 63 15.70 -4.82 -8.74
N GLU A 64 16.59 -5.78 -8.50
CA GLU A 64 16.72 -6.97 -9.34
C GLU A 64 15.57 -7.93 -9.01
N THR A 65 14.85 -8.39 -10.04
CA THR A 65 13.82 -9.43 -9.86
C THR A 65 14.47 -10.81 -9.78
N VAL A 66 14.11 -11.57 -8.74
CA VAL A 66 14.50 -12.96 -8.52
C VAL A 66 13.30 -13.85 -8.82
N TRP A 67 13.48 -14.75 -9.79
CA TRP A 67 12.45 -15.65 -10.29
C TRP A 67 12.54 -17.02 -9.63
N GLY A 68 11.38 -17.55 -9.25
CA GLY A 68 11.25 -18.91 -8.72
C GLY A 68 11.37 -19.98 -9.82
N PRO A 69 11.44 -21.28 -9.44
CA PRO A 69 11.57 -22.39 -10.39
C PRO A 69 10.38 -22.54 -11.35
N ASP A 70 9.22 -22.03 -10.96
CA ASP A 70 7.99 -22.02 -11.75
C ASP A 70 7.90 -20.82 -12.70
N GLY A 71 8.95 -19.99 -12.77
CA GLY A 71 9.02 -18.80 -13.60
C GLY A 71 8.19 -17.63 -13.06
N LYS A 72 7.64 -17.73 -11.85
CA LYS A 72 6.96 -16.61 -11.19
C LYS A 72 7.96 -15.77 -10.43
N GLN A 73 7.71 -14.46 -10.39
CA GLN A 73 8.49 -13.56 -9.57
C GLN A 73 8.28 -13.92 -8.10
N GLU A 74 9.37 -14.25 -7.41
CA GLU A 74 9.32 -14.69 -6.01
C GLU A 74 9.82 -13.59 -5.08
N MET A 75 10.92 -12.91 -5.46
CA MET A 75 11.59 -11.93 -4.62
C MET A 75 12.20 -10.78 -5.42
N TYR A 76 12.53 -9.71 -4.72
CA TYR A 76 13.35 -8.60 -5.14
C TYR A 76 14.69 -8.66 -4.41
N ARG A 77 15.75 -8.22 -5.08
CA ARG A 77 17.09 -8.06 -4.49
C ARG A 77 17.63 -6.66 -4.77
N VAL A 78 18.19 -6.01 -3.76
CA VAL A 78 18.88 -4.73 -3.91
C VAL A 78 20.26 -4.79 -3.25
N HIS A 79 21.23 -4.21 -3.95
CA HIS A 79 22.61 -4.06 -3.47
C HIS A 79 22.87 -2.58 -3.21
N LEU A 80 22.99 -2.20 -1.94
CA LEU A 80 23.24 -0.82 -1.53
C LEU A 80 24.71 -0.69 -1.14
N PRO A 81 25.55 0.04 -1.90
CA PRO A 81 27.01 -0.02 -1.72
C PRO A 81 27.54 0.87 -0.57
N ARG A 82 26.69 1.73 0.01
CA ARG A 82 27.10 2.69 1.04
C ARG A 82 25.90 3.17 1.87
N ALA A 83 26.21 3.85 2.97
CA ALA A 83 25.22 4.54 3.79
C ALA A 83 24.35 5.50 2.96
N GLY A 84 23.07 5.62 3.32
CA GLY A 84 22.11 6.50 2.65
C GLY A 84 20.66 6.12 2.93
N SER A 85 19.75 6.91 2.36
CA SER A 85 18.31 6.65 2.37
C SER A 85 17.87 6.32 0.95
N PHE A 86 17.18 5.19 0.80
CA PHE A 86 16.78 4.63 -0.49
C PHE A 86 15.32 4.21 -0.50
N ARG A 87 14.64 4.33 -1.64
CA ARG A 87 13.26 3.84 -1.84
C ARG A 87 13.16 3.02 -3.12
N CYS A 88 12.54 1.85 -3.03
CA CYS A 88 12.29 1.00 -4.18
C CYS A 88 11.20 1.61 -5.08
N SER A 89 11.46 1.72 -6.37
CA SER A 89 10.49 2.22 -7.38
C SER A 89 9.30 1.29 -7.59
N GLU A 90 9.48 -0.03 -7.39
CA GLU A 90 8.44 -1.03 -7.68
C GLU A 90 7.48 -1.24 -6.50
N THR A 91 7.99 -1.12 -5.28
CA THR A 91 7.28 -1.53 -4.07
C THR A 91 7.06 -0.41 -3.06
N GLU A 92 7.64 0.77 -3.30
CA GLU A 92 7.69 1.91 -2.38
C GLU A 92 8.36 1.61 -1.02
N LEU A 93 8.91 0.40 -0.84
CA LEU A 93 9.63 0.00 0.37
C LEU A 93 10.94 0.79 0.47
N GLY A 94 11.14 1.47 1.61
CA GLY A 94 12.31 2.30 1.83
C GLY A 94 13.24 1.77 2.92
N PHE A 95 14.53 2.10 2.80
CA PHE A 95 15.58 1.69 3.71
C PHE A 95 16.54 2.86 4.00
N GLU A 96 16.78 3.11 5.28
CA GLU A 96 17.93 3.89 5.73
C GLU A 96 19.04 2.92 6.14
N VAL A 97 20.21 3.04 5.53
CA VAL A 97 21.33 2.11 5.73
C VAL A 97 22.58 2.83 6.20
N ARG A 98 23.35 2.16 7.07
CA ARG A 98 24.57 2.66 7.71
C ARG A 98 25.85 2.26 6.98
N ALA A 99 25.79 1.20 6.18
CA ALA A 99 26.92 0.60 5.49
C ALA A 99 26.44 -0.11 4.22
N ALA A 100 27.38 -0.70 3.48
CA ALA A 100 27.03 -1.57 2.37
C ALA A 100 26.17 -2.75 2.86
N VAL A 101 25.12 -3.08 2.12
CA VAL A 101 24.15 -4.12 2.49
C VAL A 101 23.50 -4.73 1.27
N THR A 102 23.22 -6.03 1.35
CA THR A 102 22.34 -6.74 0.42
C THR A 102 21.02 -7.00 1.11
N ILE A 103 19.92 -6.60 0.47
CA ILE A 103 18.57 -6.80 0.97
C ILE A 103 17.81 -7.64 -0.05
N GLN A 104 17.16 -8.70 0.42
CA GLN A 104 16.26 -9.54 -0.37
C GLN A 104 14.89 -9.51 0.28
N TYR A 105 13.83 -9.36 -0.50
CA TYR A 105 12.49 -9.34 0.06
C TYR A 105 11.42 -9.75 -0.95
N GLY A 106 10.29 -10.23 -0.46
CA GLY A 106 9.11 -10.55 -1.26
C GLY A 106 7.84 -10.09 -0.57
N TYR A 107 6.72 -10.12 -1.29
CA TYR A 107 5.41 -9.98 -0.67
C TYR A 107 5.04 -11.28 0.03
N ASP A 108 4.48 -11.17 1.23
CA ASP A 108 3.81 -12.27 1.91
C ASP A 108 2.30 -11.96 2.06
N SER A 109 1.51 -12.94 2.48
CA SER A 109 0.07 -12.84 2.55
C SER A 109 -0.42 -12.72 3.98
N TRP A 110 -1.13 -11.63 4.28
CA TRP A 110 -1.84 -11.44 5.56
C TRP A 110 -2.78 -12.60 5.90
N ASP A 111 -3.38 -13.26 4.89
CA ASP A 111 -4.29 -14.38 5.10
C ASP A 111 -3.62 -15.64 5.66
N ARG A 112 -2.30 -15.78 5.47
CA ARG A 112 -1.51 -16.88 6.06
C ARG A 112 -1.28 -16.70 7.55
N HIS A 113 -1.30 -15.46 8.03
CA HIS A 113 -0.87 -15.10 9.38
C HIS A 113 -1.99 -14.65 10.29
N LEU A 114 -2.97 -13.89 9.78
CA LEU A 114 -4.06 -13.36 10.60
C LEU A 114 -5.16 -14.40 10.81
N SER A 115 -5.47 -14.68 12.07
CA SER A 115 -6.66 -15.43 12.47
C SER A 115 -7.95 -14.64 12.20
N ILE A 116 -9.09 -15.35 12.18
CA ILE A 116 -10.42 -14.72 12.05
C ILE A 116 -10.66 -13.69 13.16
N TYR A 117 -10.16 -13.95 14.37
CA TYR A 117 -10.28 -13.02 15.49
C TYR A 117 -9.48 -11.74 15.24
N GLU A 118 -8.21 -11.86 14.83
CA GLU A 118 -7.37 -10.69 14.55
C GLU A 118 -7.93 -9.84 13.40
N LYS A 119 -8.51 -10.47 12.37
CA LYS A 119 -9.20 -9.75 11.27
C LYS A 119 -10.42 -8.94 11.72
N GLN A 120 -10.98 -9.20 12.90
CA GLN A 120 -12.04 -8.37 13.49
C GLN A 120 -11.50 -7.19 14.30
N GLN A 121 -10.22 -7.23 14.67
CA GLN A 121 -9.58 -6.20 15.50
C GLN A 121 -8.71 -5.26 14.68
N TRP A 122 -8.18 -5.75 13.56
CA TRP A 122 -7.15 -5.10 12.78
C TRP A 122 -7.55 -4.98 11.32
N MET A 123 -7.30 -3.81 10.75
CA MET A 123 -7.38 -3.54 9.33
C MET A 123 -5.97 -3.54 8.76
N VAL A 124 -5.75 -4.23 7.64
CA VAL A 124 -4.49 -4.11 6.89
C VAL A 124 -4.33 -2.66 6.42
N ALA A 125 -3.14 -2.09 6.62
CA ALA A 125 -2.82 -0.72 6.25
C ALA A 125 -1.79 -0.62 5.09
N GLY A 126 -1.17 -1.74 4.72
CA GLY A 126 -0.19 -1.81 3.63
C GLY A 126 0.23 -3.26 3.32
N PRO A 127 1.14 -3.46 2.36
CA PRO A 127 1.66 -4.78 2.03
C PRO A 127 2.40 -5.43 3.19
N LEU A 128 2.39 -6.76 3.23
CA LEU A 128 3.24 -7.56 4.12
C LEU A 128 4.50 -7.97 3.37
N PHE A 129 5.67 -7.73 3.97
CA PHE A 129 6.95 -8.06 3.37
C PHE A 129 7.68 -9.12 4.18
N ASP A 130 8.23 -10.13 3.53
CA ASP A 130 9.27 -10.97 4.12
C ASP A 130 10.63 -10.44 3.68
N ILE A 131 11.47 -10.00 4.63
CA ILE A 131 12.71 -9.24 4.36
C ILE A 131 13.90 -9.97 4.99
N GLN A 132 14.95 -10.14 4.21
CA GLN A 132 16.24 -10.69 4.62
C GLN A 132 17.35 -9.68 4.33
N VAL A 133 18.25 -9.48 5.29
CA VAL A 133 19.27 -8.43 5.24
C VAL A 133 20.63 -9.00 5.64
N GLU A 134 21.65 -8.75 4.81
CA GLU A 134 23.03 -9.14 5.09
C GLU A 134 24.00 -7.96 4.82
N PRO A 135 24.74 -7.47 5.84
CA PRO A 135 24.66 -7.85 7.25
C PRO A 135 23.46 -7.22 7.95
N ALA A 136 22.79 -7.97 8.83
CA ALA A 136 21.53 -7.57 9.48
C ALA A 136 21.58 -6.19 10.18
N ARG A 137 22.73 -5.80 10.74
CA ARG A 137 22.90 -4.53 11.48
C ARG A 137 23.14 -3.31 10.58
N ALA A 138 23.23 -3.49 9.26
CA ALA A 138 23.47 -2.40 8.34
C ALA A 138 22.25 -1.52 8.09
N VAL A 139 21.02 -2.00 8.34
CA VAL A 139 19.80 -1.20 8.21
C VAL A 139 19.55 -0.43 9.51
N ALA A 140 19.47 0.89 9.41
CA ALA A 140 19.12 1.79 10.50
C ALA A 140 17.61 1.93 10.69
N ALA A 141 16.86 1.98 9.58
CA ALA A 141 15.40 2.05 9.60
C ALA A 141 14.80 1.46 8.33
N VAL A 142 13.58 0.93 8.46
CA VAL A 142 12.73 0.54 7.32
C VAL A 142 11.53 1.49 7.24
N HIS A 143 11.18 1.86 6.02
CA HIS A 143 10.03 2.71 5.70
C HIS A 143 8.99 1.82 5.02
N LEU A 144 7.98 1.42 5.78
CA LEU A 144 6.92 0.52 5.33
C LEU A 144 5.80 1.34 4.66
N PRO A 145 5.47 1.09 3.39
CA PRO A 145 4.41 1.82 2.71
C PRO A 145 3.03 1.52 3.30
N HIS A 146 2.16 2.53 3.32
CA HIS A 146 0.75 2.37 3.67
C HIS A 146 -0.16 3.14 2.72
N PHE A 147 -1.38 2.64 2.56
CA PHE A 147 -2.41 3.31 1.75
C PHE A 147 -3.32 4.24 2.57
N LEU A 148 -3.04 4.47 3.86
CA LEU A 148 -3.85 5.37 4.70
C LEU A 148 -3.58 6.85 4.40
N CYS A 149 -4.63 7.66 4.38
CA CYS A 149 -4.57 9.13 4.30
C CYS A 149 -4.64 9.71 5.72
N LEU A 150 -3.50 9.79 6.39
CA LEU A 150 -3.40 10.18 7.81
C LEU A 150 -3.31 11.70 8.02
N ALA A 151 -3.20 12.47 6.93
CA ALA A 151 -3.15 13.94 6.99
C ALA A 151 -4.53 14.59 7.15
N ALA A 152 -5.62 13.83 6.97
CA ALA A 152 -6.95 14.28 7.32
C ALA A 152 -7.02 14.45 8.85
N ALA A 153 -7.29 15.67 9.32
CA ALA A 153 -7.40 15.98 10.74
C ALA A 153 -8.38 15.01 11.43
N GLU A 154 -8.08 14.62 12.68
CA GLU A 154 -8.84 13.70 13.56
C GLU A 154 -8.52 12.19 13.49
N VAL A 155 -7.35 11.81 12.96
CA VAL A 155 -6.88 10.42 13.01
C VAL A 155 -5.90 10.20 14.18
N ASP A 156 -6.23 9.28 15.09
CA ASP A 156 -5.33 8.86 16.17
C ASP A 156 -4.24 7.93 15.62
N ILE A 157 -3.09 8.51 15.25
CA ILE A 157 -1.96 7.77 14.67
C ILE A 157 -1.42 6.65 15.57
N SER A 158 -1.73 6.64 16.88
CA SER A 158 -1.34 5.54 17.77
C SER A 158 -2.03 4.21 17.46
N GLN A 159 -3.10 4.24 16.66
CA GLN A 159 -3.79 3.04 16.19
C GLN A 159 -3.02 2.31 15.09
N LEU A 160 -2.06 2.95 14.43
CA LEU A 160 -1.18 2.31 13.45
C LEU A 160 -0.06 1.56 14.17
N GLN A 161 0.05 0.26 13.92
CA GLN A 161 1.04 -0.63 14.51
C GLN A 161 1.81 -1.36 13.42
N VAL A 162 3.09 -1.58 13.65
CA VAL A 162 3.90 -2.51 12.87
C VAL A 162 3.68 -3.91 13.43
N ALA A 163 3.27 -4.83 12.57
CA ALA A 163 3.06 -6.22 12.90
C ALA A 163 4.26 -7.05 12.44
N HIS A 164 4.71 -7.93 13.32
CA HIS A 164 5.72 -8.94 13.05
C HIS A 164 5.11 -10.32 13.25
N PHE A 165 5.45 -11.26 12.39
CA PHE A 165 5.05 -12.66 12.54
C PHE A 165 6.26 -13.55 12.75
N VAL A 166 6.34 -14.17 13.93
CA VAL A 166 7.47 -15.01 14.34
C VAL A 166 6.90 -16.27 15.00
N ASP A 167 7.38 -17.44 14.58
CA ASP A 167 6.96 -18.75 15.11
C ASP A 167 5.43 -18.96 15.17
N GLY A 168 4.70 -18.38 14.21
CA GLY A 168 3.24 -18.45 14.12
C GLY A 168 2.47 -17.51 15.06
N GLY A 169 3.17 -16.65 15.81
CA GLY A 169 2.57 -15.60 16.64
C GLY A 169 2.72 -14.21 16.03
N MET A 170 1.79 -13.31 16.36
CA MET A 170 1.85 -11.89 16.01
C MET A 170 2.39 -11.07 17.18
N THR A 171 3.41 -10.25 16.94
CA THR A 171 3.85 -9.19 17.86
C THR A 171 3.63 -7.83 17.21
N LEU A 172 3.39 -6.82 18.05
CA LEU A 172 3.06 -5.46 17.60
C LEU A 172 4.03 -4.48 18.23
N GLU A 173 4.49 -3.53 17.43
CA GLU A 173 5.26 -2.38 17.91
C GLU A 173 4.80 -1.08 17.26
N SER A 174 5.00 0.02 17.97
CA SER A 174 4.62 1.33 17.45
C SER A 174 5.69 1.84 16.49
N PRO A 175 5.32 2.37 15.32
CA PRO A 175 6.28 2.99 14.42
C PRO A 175 6.94 4.19 15.13
N THR A 176 8.24 4.37 14.90
CA THR A 176 9.01 5.48 15.47
C THR A 176 8.53 6.82 14.91
N ARG A 177 8.07 6.82 13.65
CA ARG A 177 7.51 8.00 12.99
C ARG A 177 6.51 7.56 11.93
N VAL A 178 5.45 8.34 11.75
CA VAL A 178 4.48 8.14 10.66
C VAL A 178 4.61 9.31 9.69
N ARG A 179 4.77 9.00 8.42
CA ARG A 179 4.86 9.95 7.30
C ARG A 179 3.62 9.76 6.41
N PRO A 180 3.38 10.64 5.42
CA PRO A 180 2.11 10.64 4.69
C PRO A 180 1.77 9.34 3.95
N PHE A 181 2.79 8.57 3.51
CA PHE A 181 2.62 7.33 2.74
C PHE A 181 3.43 6.15 3.30
N HIS A 182 4.10 6.34 4.45
CA HIS A 182 4.91 5.29 5.03
C HIS A 182 5.03 5.44 6.55
N ALA A 183 5.21 4.33 7.24
CA ALA A 183 5.59 4.30 8.65
C ALA A 183 7.06 3.90 8.76
N VAL A 184 7.79 4.58 9.64
CA VAL A 184 9.22 4.35 9.86
C VAL A 184 9.40 3.53 11.13
N LEU A 185 10.15 2.44 11.01
CA LEU A 185 10.61 1.63 12.13
C LEU A 185 12.14 1.67 12.20
N GLU A 186 12.68 2.21 13.29
CA GLU A 186 14.12 2.24 13.54
C GLU A 186 14.64 0.95 14.19
N ASN A 187 15.87 0.58 13.84
CA ASN A 187 16.55 -0.64 14.29
C ASN A 187 15.66 -1.90 14.16
N PRO A 188 15.08 -2.14 12.98
CA PRO A 188 14.09 -3.20 12.80
C PRO A 188 14.68 -4.57 13.09
N SER A 189 13.85 -5.44 13.68
CA SER A 189 14.04 -6.88 13.55
C SER A 189 13.34 -7.35 12.29
N PHE A 190 13.95 -8.28 11.55
CA PHE A 190 13.39 -8.76 10.30
C PHE A 190 12.65 -10.09 10.50
N SER A 191 11.40 -10.08 10.06
CA SER A 191 10.40 -11.14 9.99
C SER A 191 9.45 -10.76 8.84
N PRO A 192 8.44 -11.57 8.50
CA PRO A 192 7.25 -11.03 7.86
C PRO A 192 6.77 -9.81 8.66
N ILE A 193 6.76 -8.65 8.01
CA ILE A 193 6.56 -7.34 8.62
C ILE A 193 5.64 -6.48 7.77
N GLY A 194 4.67 -5.82 8.40
CA GLY A 194 3.68 -5.00 7.71
C GLY A 194 2.92 -4.09 8.66
N LEU A 195 1.98 -3.32 8.13
CA LEU A 195 1.23 -2.33 8.92
C LEU A 195 -0.22 -2.75 9.15
N LEU A 196 -0.66 -2.65 10.40
CA LEU A 196 -2.03 -2.87 10.82
C LEU A 196 -2.60 -1.61 11.50
N TRP A 197 -3.88 -1.35 11.26
CA TRP A 197 -4.65 -0.30 11.92
C TRP A 197 -5.67 -0.90 12.88
N LYS A 198 -5.68 -0.45 14.12
CA LYS A 198 -6.59 -0.96 15.16
C LYS A 198 -8.02 -0.45 14.96
N GLN A 199 -8.95 -1.38 14.69
CA GLN A 199 -10.35 -1.09 14.40
C GLN A 199 -11.17 -0.84 15.67
N ILE A 200 -10.97 -1.65 16.72
CA ILE A 200 -11.88 -1.70 17.89
C ILE A 200 -11.87 -0.41 18.73
N CYS A 201 -10.79 0.37 18.68
CA CYS A 201 -10.66 1.60 19.45
C CYS A 201 -10.97 2.87 18.65
N SER A 202 -11.19 2.75 17.33
CA SER A 202 -11.30 3.89 16.43
C SER A 202 -12.77 4.22 16.14
N LYS A 203 -13.23 5.40 16.53
CA LYS A 203 -14.57 5.92 16.14
C LYS A 203 -14.63 6.30 14.65
N LEU A 204 -13.47 6.48 14.02
CA LEU A 204 -13.31 6.89 12.63
C LEU A 204 -12.23 6.03 11.98
N PHE A 205 -12.53 5.45 10.81
CA PHE A 205 -11.51 4.81 9.98
C PHE A 205 -10.77 5.88 9.20
N PRO A 206 -9.43 5.83 9.12
CA PRO A 206 -8.69 6.75 8.25
C PRO A 206 -9.13 6.54 6.80
N PRO A 207 -9.30 7.61 6.01
CA PRO A 207 -9.51 7.47 4.58
C PRO A 207 -8.36 6.68 3.94
N VAL A 208 -8.63 6.00 2.84
CA VAL A 208 -7.67 5.15 2.13
C VAL A 208 -7.43 5.70 0.74
N HIS A 209 -6.18 5.84 0.35
CA HIS A 209 -5.77 6.06 -1.03
C HIS A 209 -6.08 4.82 -1.85
N THR A 210 -6.79 5.01 -2.96
CA THR A 210 -7.24 3.91 -3.81
C THR A 210 -6.91 4.15 -5.27
N TRP A 211 -6.60 3.07 -5.98
CA TRP A 211 -6.69 3.03 -7.43
C TRP A 211 -8.14 2.81 -7.84
N VAL A 212 -8.56 3.56 -8.84
CA VAL A 212 -9.91 3.49 -9.40
C VAL A 212 -9.86 2.75 -10.72
N LEU A 213 -10.52 1.60 -10.79
CA LEU A 213 -10.69 0.84 -12.03
C LEU A 213 -12.12 0.98 -12.51
N LEU A 214 -12.27 1.48 -13.73
CA LEU A 214 -13.57 1.66 -14.38
C LEU A 214 -13.65 0.72 -15.58
N TYR A 215 -14.51 -0.30 -15.48
CA TYR A 215 -14.78 -1.25 -16.56
C TYR A 215 -16.14 -0.99 -17.19
N ARG A 216 -16.18 -0.91 -18.53
CA ARG A 216 -17.41 -0.79 -19.31
C ARG A 216 -17.82 -2.16 -19.82
N SER A 217 -19.00 -2.62 -19.42
CA SER A 217 -19.66 -3.76 -20.06
C SER A 217 -20.83 -3.26 -20.90
N SER A 218 -20.87 -3.64 -22.18
CA SER A 218 -22.03 -3.40 -23.04
C SER A 218 -22.68 -4.72 -23.42
N ARG A 219 -23.99 -4.85 -23.18
CA ARG A 219 -24.81 -5.95 -23.69
C ARG A 219 -26.04 -5.36 -24.36
N ALA A 220 -26.17 -5.59 -25.67
CA ALA A 220 -27.22 -5.01 -26.50
C ALA A 220 -27.27 -3.47 -26.39
N ALA A 221 -28.44 -2.88 -26.10
CA ALA A 221 -28.62 -1.42 -25.97
C ALA A 221 -28.23 -0.85 -24.59
N ASP A 222 -27.88 -1.70 -23.63
CA ASP A 222 -27.56 -1.28 -22.26
C ASP A 222 -26.05 -1.19 -22.03
N ILE A 223 -25.62 -0.11 -21.38
CA ILE A 223 -24.24 0.13 -20.94
C ILE A 223 -24.21 0.06 -19.42
N THR A 224 -23.38 -0.83 -18.89
CA THR A 224 -23.08 -0.93 -17.45
C THR A 224 -21.65 -0.49 -17.20
N LEU A 225 -21.45 0.39 -16.23
CA LEU A 225 -20.14 0.76 -15.72
C LEU A 225 -19.89 0.07 -14.37
N HIS A 226 -18.80 -0.68 -14.27
CA HIS A 226 -18.31 -1.29 -13.05
C HIS A 226 -17.18 -0.42 -12.50
N LEU A 227 -17.35 0.08 -11.28
CA LEU A 227 -16.36 0.87 -10.56
C LEU A 227 -15.77 0.03 -9.43
N TYR A 228 -14.45 -0.16 -9.44
CA TYR A 228 -13.72 -0.83 -8.37
C TYR A 228 -12.80 0.19 -7.69
N LEU A 229 -12.83 0.20 -6.36
CA LEU A 229 -11.93 0.96 -5.51
C LEU A 229 -11.00 -0.04 -4.85
N ILE A 230 -9.72 -0.02 -5.24
CA ILE A 230 -8.71 -0.95 -4.73
C ILE A 230 -7.70 -0.12 -3.94
N PRO A 231 -7.32 -0.50 -2.70
CA PRO A 231 -6.25 0.19 -1.98
C PRO A 231 -5.02 0.37 -2.88
N SER A 232 -4.35 1.52 -2.78
CA SER A 232 -3.09 1.79 -3.49
C SER A 232 -1.95 0.97 -2.89
N ASP A 233 -2.06 -0.34 -3.06
CA ASP A 233 -1.16 -1.37 -2.55
C ASP A 233 -0.39 -1.95 -3.75
N PRO A 234 0.92 -1.68 -3.85
CA PRO A 234 1.77 -2.20 -4.92
C PRO A 234 1.74 -3.73 -5.07
N SER A 235 1.42 -4.49 -4.01
CA SER A 235 1.30 -5.95 -4.09
C SER A 235 0.12 -6.43 -4.96
N LEU A 236 -0.85 -5.55 -5.22
CA LEU A 236 -2.02 -5.84 -6.05
C LEU A 236 -1.82 -5.48 -7.52
N ALA A 237 -0.70 -4.86 -7.90
CA ALA A 237 -0.47 -4.35 -9.26
C ALA A 237 -0.61 -5.44 -10.33
N GLN A 238 -0.02 -6.63 -10.11
CA GLN A 238 -0.11 -7.74 -11.06
C GLN A 238 -1.54 -8.26 -11.20
N VAL A 239 -2.28 -8.39 -10.10
CA VAL A 239 -3.67 -8.84 -10.12
C VAL A 239 -4.54 -7.87 -10.91
N ILE A 240 -4.27 -6.57 -10.80
CA ILE A 240 -4.98 -5.54 -11.53
C ILE A 240 -4.66 -5.59 -13.02
N GLU A 241 -3.41 -5.85 -13.39
CA GLU A 241 -3.03 -6.01 -14.80
C GLU A 241 -3.74 -7.20 -15.44
N ASP A 242 -3.87 -8.31 -14.71
CA ASP A 242 -4.58 -9.52 -15.16
C ASP A 242 -6.11 -9.32 -15.27
N MET A 243 -6.66 -8.24 -14.68
CA MET A 243 -8.09 -7.88 -14.77
C MET A 243 -8.45 -7.03 -15.99
N LYS A 244 -7.46 -6.55 -16.77
CA LYS A 244 -7.68 -5.74 -17.98
C LYS A 244 -8.06 -6.60 -19.18
#